data_AF-A0A1V4XTB1-F1
#
_entry.id   AF-A0A1V4XTB1-F1
#
_cell.length_a   1.000
_cell.length_b   1.000
_cell.length_c   1.000
_cell.angle_alpha   90.00
_cell.angle_beta   90.00
_cell.angle_gamma   90.00
#
_symmetry.space_group_name_H-M   'P 1'
#
loop_
_entity.id
_entity.type
_entity.pdbx_description
1 polymer ?
#
loop_
_entity_poly.entity_id
_entity_poly.type
_entity_poly.pdbx_seq_one_letter_code
_entity_poly.pdbx_strand_id
1 'polypeptide(L)'
;MVQIVYDATVMFCNRFIERRSRTHDQMGRPARSGKQNIAPGSMAFGTSRKTELKLMEVARTSLEGFLLDYQDYLRQGRLSLWVKDHPQVKRVRVLCY
;
A
#
# COMPACT_ATOMS: atom_id res chain seq x y z
N MET A 1 2.63 -1.21 11.26
CA MET A 1 1.69 -0.73 10.22
C MET A 1 2.14 -1.07 8.80
N VAL A 2 3.25 -0.53 8.29
CA VAL A 2 3.65 -0.69 6.86
C VAL A 2 3.99 -2.14 6.47
N GLN A 3 4.53 -2.91 7.43
CA GLN A 3 4.77 -4.34 7.23
C GLN A 3 3.48 -5.12 6.99
N ILE A 4 2.42 -4.86 7.77
CA ILE A 4 1.11 -5.48 7.62
C ILE A 4 0.51 -5.16 6.25
N VAL A 5 0.64 -3.90 5.79
CA VAL A 5 0.19 -3.50 4.45
C VAL A 5 0.90 -4.32 3.39
N TYR A 6 2.24 -4.41 3.44
CA TYR A 6 3.01 -5.21 2.47
C TYR A 6 2.63 -6.69 2.49
N ASP A 7 2.56 -7.31 3.67
CA ASP A 7 2.26 -8.73 3.81
C ASP A 7 0.83 -9.05 3.32
N ALA A 8 -0.13 -8.17 3.63
CA ALA A 8 -1.50 -8.25 3.12
C ALA A 8 -1.56 -8.11 1.59
N THR A 9 -0.75 -7.22 0.99
CA THR A 9 -0.63 -7.11 -0.47
C THR A 9 -0.12 -8.38 -1.10
N VAL A 10 0.93 -8.99 -0.53
CA VAL A 10 1.49 -10.24 -1.05
C VAL A 10 0.43 -11.34 -1.00
N MET A 11 -0.29 -11.46 0.12
CA MET A 11 -1.38 -12.41 0.28
C MET A 11 -2.52 -12.16 -0.71
N PHE A 12 -2.90 -10.89 -0.92
CA PHE A 12 -3.91 -10.50 -1.90
C PHE A 12 -3.49 -10.88 -3.32
N CYS A 13 -2.29 -10.49 -3.75
CA CYS A 13 -1.79 -10.77 -5.09
C CYS A 13 -1.70 -12.27 -5.33
N ASN A 14 -1.21 -13.05 -4.36
CA ASN A 14 -1.11 -14.51 -4.50
C ASN A 14 -2.47 -15.20 -4.58
N ARG A 15 -3.53 -14.59 -4.04
CA ARG A 15 -4.88 -15.17 -4.01
C ARG A 15 -5.78 -14.72 -5.15
N PHE A 16 -5.68 -13.45 -5.54
CA PHE A 16 -6.66 -12.79 -6.40
C PHE A 16 -6.09 -12.30 -7.73
N ILE A 17 -4.78 -12.37 -7.92
CA ILE A 17 -4.09 -11.93 -9.12
C ILE A 17 -3.33 -13.12 -9.71
N GLU A 18 -3.44 -13.30 -11.03
CA GLU A 18 -2.73 -14.34 -11.76
C GLU A 18 -1.21 -14.18 -11.51
N ARG A 19 -0.55 -15.24 -11.02
CA ARG A 19 0.83 -15.15 -10.49
C ARG A 19 1.88 -14.71 -11.51
N ARG A 20 1.61 -14.90 -12.81
CA ARG A 20 2.48 -14.48 -13.91
C ARG A 20 2.02 -13.19 -14.60
N SER A 21 0.98 -12.54 -14.08
CA SER A 21 0.49 -11.30 -14.67
C SER A 21 1.37 -10.11 -14.31
N ARG A 22 1.42 -9.15 -15.23
CA ARG A 22 2.05 -7.85 -15.00
C ARG A 22 1.42 -7.12 -13.80
N THR A 23 0.13 -7.33 -13.53
CA THR A 23 -0.59 -6.76 -12.40
C THR A 23 -0.02 -7.22 -11.06
N HIS A 24 0.40 -8.49 -10.95
CA HIS A 24 1.01 -9.03 -9.72
C HIS A 24 2.28 -8.26 -9.36
N ASP A 25 3.16 -8.07 -10.35
CA ASP A 25 4.40 -7.31 -10.20
C ASP A 25 4.14 -5.80 -9.96
N GLN A 26 3.14 -5.24 -10.64
CA GLN A 26 2.76 -3.83 -10.51
C GLN A 26 2.25 -3.49 -9.11
N MET A 27 1.51 -4.40 -8.46
CA MET A 27 1.02 -4.18 -7.09
C MET A 27 2.07 -4.49 -6.02
N GLY A 28 2.95 -5.47 -6.26
CA GLY A 28 3.97 -5.88 -5.28
C GLY A 28 5.12 -4.89 -5.11
N ARG A 29 5.56 -4.23 -6.18
CA ARG A 29 6.70 -3.29 -6.17
C ARG A 29 6.45 -2.02 -5.34
N PRO A 30 5.32 -1.30 -5.50
CA PRO A 30 5.03 -0.09 -4.73
C PRO A 30 4.89 -0.38 -3.24
N ALA A 31 4.24 -1.49 -2.87
CA ALA A 31 4.11 -1.91 -1.47
C ALA A 31 5.48 -2.16 -0.81
N ARG A 32 6.41 -2.80 -1.54
CA ARG A 32 7.79 -3.00 -1.07
C ARG A 32 8.56 -1.67 -0.97
N SER A 33 8.44 -0.81 -1.97
CA SER A 33 9.09 0.52 -2.00
C SER A 33 8.63 1.40 -0.83
N GLY A 34 7.33 1.46 -0.55
CA GLY A 34 6.78 2.19 0.59
C GLY A 34 7.38 1.70 1.92
N LYS A 35 7.43 0.38 2.13
CA LYS A 35 8.07 -0.23 3.32
C LYS A 35 9.53 0.18 3.46
N GLN A 36 10.29 0.15 2.36
CA GLN A 36 11.73 0.40 2.39
C GLN A 36 12.10 1.87 2.59
N ASN A 37 11.23 2.82 2.25
CA ASN A 37 11.52 4.25 2.37
C ASN A 37 11.04 4.90 3.68
N ILE A 38 10.02 4.32 4.35
CA ILE A 38 9.50 4.87 5.60
C ILE A 38 10.49 4.75 6.76
N ALA A 39 11.17 3.61 6.92
CA ALA A 39 12.10 3.43 8.04
C ALA A 39 13.35 4.34 7.91
N PRO A 40 14.04 4.42 6.76
CA PRO A 40 15.19 5.31 6.60
C PRO A 40 14.80 6.79 6.64
N GLY A 41 13.64 7.17 6.10
CA GLY A 41 13.15 8.55 6.21
C GLY A 41 12.85 8.95 7.65
N SER A 42 12.31 8.04 8.46
CA SER A 42 12.06 8.29 9.88
C SER A 42 13.36 8.41 10.69
N MET A 43 14.38 7.61 10.35
CA MET A 43 15.70 7.72 10.98
C MET A 43 16.45 9.00 10.60
N ALA A 44 16.18 9.55 9.41
CA ALA A 44 16.75 10.82 8.97
C ALA A 44 16.13 12.05 9.66
N PHE A 45 15.05 11.85 10.43
CA PHE A 45 14.42 12.89 11.23
C PHE A 45 15.43 13.50 12.22
N GLY A 46 15.52 14.83 12.23
CA GLY A 46 16.44 15.55 13.10
C GLY A 46 17.93 15.51 12.69
N THR A 47 18.32 14.65 11.73
CA THR A 47 19.68 14.61 11.18
C THR A 47 19.78 15.27 9.81
N SER A 48 18.85 14.99 8.89
CA SER A 48 18.82 15.60 7.56
C SER A 48 17.39 15.78 7.06
N ARG A 49 16.90 17.01 7.17
CA ARG A 49 15.55 17.39 6.69
C ARG A 49 15.37 17.16 5.19
N LYS A 50 16.43 17.33 4.38
CA LYS A 50 16.39 17.06 2.93
C LYS A 50 16.19 15.57 2.64
N THR A 51 16.87 14.71 3.39
CA THR A 51 16.79 13.25 3.22
C THR A 51 15.45 12.72 3.72
N GLU A 52 15.01 13.20 4.88
CA GLU A 52 13.70 12.91 5.46
C GLU A 52 12.57 13.20 4.45
N LEU A 53 12.50 14.44 3.95
CA LEU A 53 11.46 14.86 3.00
C LEU A 53 11.47 14.01 1.74
N LYS A 54 12.65 13.77 1.15
CA LYS A 54 12.78 12.98 -0.08
C LYS A 54 12.26 11.55 0.10
N LEU A 55 12.65 10.88 1.19
CA LEU A 55 12.26 9.48 1.41
C LEU A 55 10.78 9.36 1.80
N MET A 56 10.26 10.31 2.57
CA MET A 56 8.83 10.38 2.89
C MET A 56 7.98 10.64 1.65
N GLU A 57 8.43 11.50 0.73
CA GLU A 57 7.76 11.76 -0.55
C GLU A 57 7.73 10.51 -1.42
N VAL A 58 8.86 9.79 -1.57
CA VAL A 58 8.90 8.53 -2.32
C VAL A 58 7.97 7.48 -1.71
N ALA A 59 7.93 7.37 -0.38
CA ALA A 59 7.03 6.46 0.31
C ALA A 59 5.56 6.83 0.06
N ARG A 60 5.22 8.11 0.15
CA ARG A 60 3.87 8.62 -0.10
C ARG A 60 3.41 8.31 -1.52
N THR A 61 4.19 8.70 -2.53
CA THR A 61 3.85 8.47 -3.95
C THR A 61 3.70 6.98 -4.24
N SER A 62 4.54 6.14 -3.63
CA SER A 62 4.43 4.67 -3.77
C SER A 62 3.11 4.15 -3.20
N LEU A 63 2.67 4.64 -2.02
CA LEU A 63 1.41 4.23 -1.39
C LEU A 63 0.17 4.79 -2.10
N GLU A 64 0.26 5.99 -2.68
CA GLU A 64 -0.81 6.58 -3.48
C GLU A 64 -1.04 5.80 -4.78
N GLY A 65 0.04 5.46 -5.50
CA GLY A 65 -0.05 4.59 -6.69
C GLY A 65 -0.62 3.21 -6.33
N PHE A 66 -0.20 2.65 -5.20
CA PHE A 66 -0.70 1.38 -4.70
C PHE A 66 -2.20 1.39 -4.39
N LEU A 67 -2.73 2.49 -3.86
CA LEU A 67 -4.17 2.64 -3.62
C LEU A 67 -4.95 2.69 -4.94
N LEU A 68 -4.41 3.34 -5.97
CA LEU A 68 -5.02 3.37 -7.30
C LEU A 68 -5.10 1.97 -7.91
N ASP A 69 -4.06 1.15 -7.76
CA ASP A 69 -4.08 -0.23 -8.28
C ASP A 69 -5.24 -1.05 -7.67
N TYR A 70 -5.52 -0.91 -6.37
CA TYR A 70 -6.68 -1.54 -5.74
C TYR A 70 -8.01 -1.00 -6.27
N GLN A 71 -8.11 0.31 -6.49
CA GLN A 71 -9.31 0.92 -7.04
C GLN A 71 -9.56 0.43 -8.47
N ASP A 72 -8.51 0.30 -9.27
CA ASP A 72 -8.59 -0.25 -10.62
C ASP A 72 -8.97 -1.73 -10.63
N TYR A 73 -8.43 -2.53 -9.69
CA TYR A 73 -8.85 -3.92 -9.52
C TYR A 73 -10.36 -4.02 -9.23
N LEU A 74 -10.88 -3.22 -8.30
CA LEU A 74 -12.31 -3.19 -7.98
C LEU A 74 -13.14 -2.75 -9.19
N ARG A 75 -12.72 -1.68 -9.88
CA ARG A 75 -13.41 -1.13 -11.05
C ARG A 75 -13.49 -2.13 -12.19
N GLN A 76 -12.37 -2.79 -12.52
CA GLN A 76 -12.32 -3.79 -13.59
C GLN A 76 -13.13 -5.06 -13.23
N GLY A 77 -13.14 -5.43 -11.94
CA GLY A 77 -13.94 -6.54 -11.41
C GLY A 77 -15.41 -6.22 -11.14
N ARG A 78 -15.87 -4.99 -11.39
CA ARG A 78 -17.22 -4.48 -11.04
C ARG A 78 -17.57 -4.68 -9.55
N LEU A 79 -16.58 -4.59 -8.68
CA LEU A 79 -16.72 -4.68 -7.24
C LEU A 79 -16.96 -3.28 -6.66
N SER A 80 -17.79 -3.20 -5.62
CA SER A 80 -18.10 -1.93 -4.98
C SER A 80 -16.96 -1.48 -4.07
N LEU A 81 -16.52 -0.24 -4.23
CA LEU A 81 -15.62 0.42 -3.28
C LEU A 81 -16.41 0.80 -2.02
N TRP A 82 -15.98 0.32 -0.86
CA TRP A 82 -16.59 0.71 0.40
C TRP A 82 -16.10 2.07 0.86
N VAL A 83 -17.04 2.98 1.10
CA VAL A 83 -16.76 4.28 1.73
C VAL A 83 -16.34 4.11 3.20
N LYS A 84 -15.69 5.12 3.77
CA LYS A 84 -15.09 5.05 5.12
C LYS A 84 -16.08 4.63 6.21
N ASP A 85 -17.35 5.03 6.09
CA ASP A 85 -18.40 4.74 7.05
C ASP A 85 -19.08 3.38 6.86
N HIS A 86 -18.73 2.64 5.80
CA HIS A 86 -19.32 1.34 5.52
C HIS A 86 -19.07 0.37 6.68
N PRO A 87 -20.08 -0.40 7.15
CA PRO A 87 -19.92 -1.31 8.28
C PRO A 87 -18.76 -2.29 8.15
N GLN A 88 -18.47 -2.76 6.93
CA GLN A 88 -17.34 -3.67 6.71
C GLN A 88 -15.99 -2.97 6.82
N VAL A 89 -15.87 -1.70 6.42
CA VAL A 89 -14.63 -0.92 6.62
C VAL A 89 -14.37 -0.74 8.11
N LYS A 90 -15.40 -0.44 8.90
CA LYS A 90 -15.28 -0.33 10.36
C LYS A 90 -14.80 -1.64 10.98
N ARG A 91 -15.38 -2.78 10.59
CA ARG A 91 -14.94 -4.11 11.07
C ARG A 91 -13.47 -4.39 10.76
N VAL A 92 -13.03 -4.14 9.53
CA VAL A 92 -11.63 -4.36 9.13
C VAL A 92 -10.67 -3.45 9.90
N ARG A 93 -11.03 -2.17 10.10
CA ARG A 93 -10.17 -1.22 10.82
C ARG A 93 -9.90 -1.64 12.27
N VAL A 94 -10.87 -2.25 12.95
CA VAL A 94 -10.71 -2.75 14.32
C VAL A 94 -9.66 -3.87 14.40
N LEU A 95 -9.44 -4.63 13.32
CA LEU A 95 -8.43 -5.69 13.26
C LEU A 95 -6.99 -5.19 13.08
N CYS A 96 -6.80 -3.90 12.77
CA CYS A 96 -5.49 -3.34 12.42
C CYS A 96 -4.87 -2.44 13.52
N TYR A 97 -5.44 -2.43 14.73
CA TYR A 97 -4.94 -1.69 15.90
C TYR A 97 -3.96 -2.51 16.73
#